data_AF-A0A9X2N6L9-F1
#
_entry.id   AF-A0A9X2N6L9-F1
#
_cell.length_a   1.000
_cell.length_b   1.000
_cell.length_c   1.000
_cell.angle_alpha   90.00
_cell.angle_beta   90.00
_cell.angle_gamma   90.00
#
_symmetry.space_group_name_H-M   'P 1'
#
loop_
_entity.id
_entity.type
_entity.pdbx_description
1 polymer ?
#
loop_
_entity_poly.entity_id
_entity_poly.type
_entity_poly.pdbx_seq_one_letter_code
_entity_poly.pdbx_strand_id
1 'polypeptide(L)'
;MDVLSIDFGTSSTVGVLSAFGRGPRAIEVDGSVTMSSAVFAGEDGLLVVGQDAERRARLDPSRFEPNPKRRIDEGVIQLGETRVDLTDAFAAVLRRLGEEAERQLGRPPAQTRISHPAGWGVTRQGAIRTAAAKARLLDVRLIPEPVAAAAHYASLGNSAHGPIGVYDLGAGTFDCAVVGVSTQGFAVLAEDGLSDLGSLDIDQALLVHIGRSVSHADPAQWQRLLRPQSTADRRNRRALLQDVRDAKESLSRHTRTHVPMPEPFGDVLVSRDELEALVRPSLLRSAELLGATIGRAGLTPAQLGGIYLVGGPSRMPLLATLLGRQLGVVPTTQDQPETAVAFGLQHVPLGGETDLTVPAFAPVRPPVAPPPPAWPQQAVRLPRYAPPPPPAKPRRNLKPWLIALAALVVVAVVVTVVVLTTRGESAAQSTVDCTTTTDRDRDGFTPCLRALAGTVPDHATCVHADSVGEMVHAKIAVSCGLGKGDVVAYYQGITMADLEANAKVQMGQGELKGGTWDGGGLHGRYLAGAGEVTSVILFGADDRQAAALYFSIAGPADLPAYFESDLKPA
;
A
#
# COMPACT_ATOMS: atom_id res chain seq x y z
N MET A 1 28.33 -25.76 6.54
CA MET A 1 28.59 -24.32 6.78
C MET A 1 27.50 -23.84 7.72
N ASP A 2 27.83 -23.03 8.72
CA ASP A 2 26.83 -22.52 9.67
C ASP A 2 26.19 -21.25 9.09
N VAL A 3 24.88 -21.30 8.84
CA VAL A 3 24.13 -20.26 8.13
C VAL A 3 23.08 -19.68 9.06
N LEU A 4 23.17 -18.36 9.29
CA LEU A 4 22.13 -17.57 9.93
C LEU A 4 21.19 -17.01 8.86
N SER A 5 19.90 -17.28 8.98
CA SER A 5 18.85 -16.69 8.15
C SER A 5 18.03 -15.72 8.99
N ILE A 6 17.87 -14.49 8.52
CA ILE A 6 17.13 -13.43 9.22
C ILE A 6 16.01 -12.96 8.30
N ASP A 7 14.78 -13.18 8.73
CA ASP A 7 13.67 -12.42 8.18
C ASP A 7 13.58 -11.08 8.90
N PHE A 8 14.06 -10.00 8.27
CA PHE A 8 14.04 -8.66 8.85
C PHE A 8 12.71 -7.99 8.58
N GLY A 9 11.68 -8.35 9.34
CA GLY A 9 10.32 -7.85 9.15
C GLY A 9 10.06 -6.48 9.79
N THR A 10 8.95 -5.87 9.40
CA THR A 10 8.57 -4.51 9.82
C THR A 10 8.29 -4.39 11.31
N SER A 11 7.46 -5.27 11.87
CA SER A 11 7.14 -5.27 13.31
C SER A 11 7.90 -6.35 14.09
N SER A 12 8.28 -7.44 13.42
CA SER A 12 8.95 -8.56 14.06
C SER A 12 10.02 -9.12 13.13
N THR A 13 11.10 -9.60 13.73
CA THR A 13 12.25 -10.21 13.07
C THR A 13 12.38 -11.65 13.56
N VAL A 14 12.62 -12.59 12.63
CA VAL A 14 12.80 -14.01 12.94
C VAL A 14 14.18 -14.47 12.51
N GLY A 15 14.88 -15.16 13.40
CA GLY A 15 16.15 -15.82 13.10
C GLY A 15 15.99 -17.32 12.94
N VAL A 16 16.65 -17.91 11.95
CA VAL A 16 16.76 -19.37 11.76
C VAL A 16 18.23 -19.73 11.60
N LEU A 17 18.70 -20.71 12.37
CA LEU A 17 20.06 -21.22 12.32
C LEU A 17 20.08 -22.62 11.71
N SER A 18 20.97 -22.82 10.73
CA SER A 18 21.35 -24.15 10.24
C SER A 18 22.83 -24.35 10.57
N ALA A 19 23.13 -25.31 11.44
CA ALA A 19 24.47 -25.51 12.00
C ALA A 19 24.70 -26.96 12.41
N PHE A 20 25.98 -27.34 12.53
CA PHE A 20 26.39 -28.68 13.01
C PHE A 20 25.79 -29.86 12.20
N GLY A 21 25.52 -29.66 10.91
CA GLY A 21 24.88 -30.67 10.05
C GLY A 21 23.42 -30.97 10.40
N ARG A 22 22.79 -30.17 11.27
CA ARG A 22 21.36 -30.25 11.59
C ARG A 22 20.55 -29.39 10.62
N GLY A 23 19.29 -29.77 10.43
CA GLY A 23 18.33 -28.97 9.68
C GLY A 23 18.08 -27.59 10.31
N PRO A 24 17.40 -26.69 9.57
CA PRO A 24 17.12 -25.34 10.05
C PRO A 24 16.26 -25.38 11.31
N ARG A 25 16.58 -24.52 12.29
CA ARG A 25 15.80 -24.33 13.51
C ARG A 25 15.66 -22.84 13.82
N ALA A 26 14.51 -22.44 14.35
CA ALA A 26 14.33 -21.06 14.83
C ALA A 26 15.30 -20.77 15.99
N ILE A 27 15.75 -19.52 16.04
CA ILE A 27 16.49 -18.95 17.16
C ILE A 27 15.46 -18.32 18.09
N GLU A 28 15.51 -18.70 19.36
CA GLU A 28 14.76 -18.02 20.40
C GLU A 28 15.59 -16.86 20.95
N VAL A 29 15.04 -15.65 20.89
CA VAL A 29 15.56 -14.45 21.56
C VAL A 29 14.60 -14.13 22.69
N ASP A 30 15.11 -14.05 23.92
CA ASP A 30 14.33 -13.75 25.11
C ASP A 30 13.11 -14.69 25.31
N GLY A 31 13.26 -15.95 24.89
CA GLY A 31 12.23 -17.00 25.02
C GLY A 31 11.15 -16.96 23.93
N SER A 32 11.35 -16.20 22.85
CA SER A 32 10.44 -16.13 21.70
C SER A 32 11.17 -16.38 20.39
N VAL A 33 10.53 -17.10 19.47
CA VAL A 33 11.01 -17.29 18.09
C VAL A 33 10.84 -16.03 17.22
N THR A 34 10.02 -15.09 17.68
CA THR A 34 9.82 -13.77 17.08
C THR A 34 10.36 -12.69 18.01
N MET A 35 11.24 -11.85 17.50
CA MET A 35 11.77 -10.69 18.22
C MET A 35 11.09 -9.43 17.69
N SER A 36 10.68 -8.49 18.55
CA SER A 36 10.20 -7.18 18.06
C SER A 36 11.32 -6.47 17.28
N SER A 37 10.98 -5.90 16.12
CA SER A 37 11.89 -5.07 15.33
C SER A 37 12.05 -3.66 15.91
N ALA A 38 11.40 -3.39 17.05
CA ALA A 38 11.39 -2.09 17.67
C ALA A 38 12.75 -1.69 18.26
N VAL A 39 12.99 -0.38 18.28
CA VAL A 39 14.20 0.24 18.83
C VAL A 39 13.83 1.29 19.88
N PHE A 40 14.64 1.40 20.92
CA PHE A 40 14.53 2.41 21.97
C PHE A 40 15.88 3.09 22.19
N ALA A 41 15.92 4.41 22.18
CA ALA A 41 17.13 5.19 22.47
C ALA A 41 17.29 5.45 23.98
N GLY A 42 18.29 4.83 24.60
CA GLY A 42 18.70 5.09 25.97
C GLY A 42 19.16 6.54 26.20
N GLU A 43 19.16 6.97 27.45
CA GLU A 43 19.68 8.29 27.84
C GLU A 43 21.19 8.42 27.58
N ASP A 44 21.90 7.28 27.63
CA ASP A 44 23.30 7.12 27.26
C ASP A 44 23.54 7.13 25.74
N GLY A 45 22.48 7.25 24.93
CA GLY A 45 22.54 7.20 23.46
C GLY A 45 22.66 5.78 22.90
N LEU A 46 22.67 4.74 23.73
CA LEU A 46 22.71 3.35 23.26
C LEU A 46 21.32 2.89 22.82
N LEU A 47 21.27 2.12 21.73
CA LEU A 47 20.03 1.52 21.25
C LEU A 47 19.75 0.20 21.96
N VAL A 48 18.52 0.06 22.42
CA VAL A 48 17.94 -1.18 22.94
C VAL A 48 16.90 -1.67 21.96
N VAL A 49 16.80 -2.98 21.77
CA VAL A 49 15.92 -3.59 20.76
C VAL A 49 15.07 -4.71 21.36
N GLY A 50 14.11 -5.23 20.58
CA GLY A 50 13.33 -6.39 20.98
C GLY A 50 12.45 -6.11 22.19
N GLN A 51 12.29 -7.12 23.05
CA GLN A 51 11.37 -7.04 24.19
C GLN A 51 11.79 -5.97 25.22
N ASP A 52 13.09 -5.71 25.36
CA ASP A 52 13.58 -4.67 26.24
C ASP A 52 13.23 -3.26 25.74
N ALA A 53 13.25 -3.03 24.42
CA ALA A 53 12.76 -1.78 23.83
C ALA A 53 11.27 -1.59 24.13
N GLU A 54 10.47 -2.65 23.94
CA GLU A 54 9.03 -2.63 24.23
C GLU A 54 8.73 -2.32 25.70
N ARG A 55 9.53 -2.87 26.61
CA ARG A 55 9.42 -2.65 28.07
C ARG A 55 9.77 -1.20 28.42
N ARG A 56 10.90 -0.68 27.95
CA ARG A 56 11.36 0.69 28.23
C ARG A 56 10.40 1.73 27.66
N ALA A 57 9.79 1.45 26.51
CA ALA A 57 8.80 2.32 25.90
C ALA A 57 7.51 2.48 26.73
N ARG A 58 7.21 1.59 27.70
CA ARG A 58 6.14 1.82 28.68
C ARG A 58 6.46 2.98 29.63
N LEU A 59 7.75 3.27 29.85
CA LEU A 59 8.22 4.37 30.67
C LEU A 59 8.38 5.65 29.84
N ASP A 60 8.98 5.58 28.65
CA ASP A 60 9.12 6.75 27.80
C ASP A 60 8.85 6.43 26.32
N PRO A 61 7.60 6.54 25.87
CA PRO A 61 7.27 6.28 24.47
C PRO A 61 7.90 7.27 23.48
N SER A 62 8.44 8.42 23.93
CA SER A 62 9.04 9.41 23.01
C SER A 62 10.37 8.95 22.43
N ARG A 63 11.05 8.01 23.10
CA ARG A 63 12.36 7.45 22.73
C ARG A 63 12.26 6.15 21.93
N PHE A 64 11.07 5.81 21.44
CA PHE A 64 10.76 4.49 20.90
C PHE A 64 10.24 4.55 19.47
N GLU A 65 10.73 3.66 18.61
CA GLU A 65 10.21 3.43 17.27
C GLU A 65 9.86 1.93 17.10
N PRO A 66 8.56 1.58 16.96
CA PRO A 66 8.15 0.18 16.82
C PRO A 66 8.50 -0.45 15.47
N ASN A 67 8.55 0.33 14.40
CA ASN A 67 8.58 -0.19 13.03
C ASN A 67 9.63 0.55 12.19
N PRO A 68 10.93 0.52 12.57
CA PRO A 68 11.95 1.33 11.91
C PRO A 68 12.08 1.00 10.41
N LYS A 69 11.79 -0.23 9.97
CA LYS A 69 11.82 -0.64 8.54
C LYS A 69 10.89 0.22 7.66
N ARG A 70 9.76 0.71 8.18
CA ARG A 70 8.84 1.59 7.41
C ARG A 70 9.41 2.98 7.16
N ARG A 71 10.33 3.43 8.01
CA ARG A 71 10.91 4.77 7.96
C ARG A 71 12.17 4.83 7.14
N ILE A 72 12.57 3.73 6.48
CA ILE A 72 13.85 3.57 5.76
C ILE A 72 14.23 4.75 4.87
N ASP A 73 13.27 5.41 4.24
CA ASP A 73 13.51 6.53 3.32
C ASP A 73 13.79 7.87 4.03
N GLU A 74 13.58 7.97 5.35
CA GLU A 74 13.84 9.19 6.13
C GLU A 74 15.33 9.38 6.46
N GLY A 75 16.14 8.32 6.36
CA GLY A 75 17.57 8.29 6.71
C GLY A 75 17.85 8.39 8.22
N VAL A 76 17.27 9.37 8.92
CA VAL A 76 17.47 9.63 10.36
C VAL A 76 16.12 9.83 11.04
N ILE A 77 15.93 9.20 12.20
CA ILE A 77 14.76 9.36 13.05
C ILE A 77 15.12 10.05 14.37
N GLN A 78 14.16 10.79 14.93
CA GLN A 78 14.29 11.45 16.22
C GLN A 78 13.60 10.60 17.30
N LEU A 79 14.36 10.17 18.31
CA LEU A 79 13.89 9.40 19.46
C LEU A 79 14.20 10.16 20.76
N GLY A 80 13.20 10.81 21.33
CA GLY A 80 13.38 11.83 22.38
C GLY A 80 14.29 12.95 21.87
N GLU A 81 15.39 13.22 22.57
CA GLU A 81 16.41 14.18 22.16
C GLU A 81 17.51 13.57 21.27
N THR A 82 17.47 12.25 21.04
CA THR A 82 18.51 11.53 20.30
C THR A 82 18.16 11.39 18.82
N ARG A 83 19.08 11.81 17.95
CA ARG A 83 19.04 11.51 16.51
C ARG A 83 19.63 10.13 16.26
N VAL A 84 18.90 9.27 15.57
CA VAL A 84 19.31 7.90 15.30
C VAL A 84 19.30 7.67 13.79
N ASP A 85 20.44 7.29 13.23
CA ASP A 85 20.51 6.85 11.84
C ASP A 85 19.76 5.52 11.70
N LEU A 86 18.93 5.39 10.67
CA LEU A 86 18.12 4.19 10.48
C LEU A 86 18.97 2.94 10.21
N THR A 87 20.14 3.10 9.60
CA THR A 87 21.07 1.98 9.45
C THR A 87 21.66 1.54 10.79
N ASP A 88 21.80 2.44 11.78
CA ASP A 88 22.17 2.08 13.16
C ASP A 88 21.03 1.38 13.89
N ALA A 89 19.79 1.84 13.70
CA ALA A 89 18.59 1.17 14.20
C ALA A 89 18.48 -0.27 13.66
N PHE A 90 18.63 -0.46 12.34
CA PHE A 90 18.62 -1.78 11.72
C PHE A 90 19.79 -2.62 12.20
N ALA A 91 20.99 -2.03 12.32
CA ALA A 91 22.17 -2.75 12.81
C ALA A 91 21.96 -3.25 14.25
N ALA A 92 21.32 -2.48 15.12
CA ALA A 92 21.03 -2.90 16.48
C ALA A 92 20.10 -4.13 16.51
N VAL A 93 19.05 -4.15 15.66
CA VAL A 93 18.14 -5.30 15.54
C VAL A 93 18.86 -6.53 14.99
N LEU A 94 19.60 -6.38 13.88
CA LEU A 94 20.35 -7.47 13.26
C LEU A 94 21.44 -8.03 14.19
N ARG A 95 22.13 -7.14 14.93
CA ARG A 95 23.19 -7.51 15.87
C ARG A 95 22.65 -8.37 16.99
N ARG A 96 21.47 -8.08 17.54
CA ARG A 96 20.86 -8.88 18.61
C ARG A 96 20.67 -10.35 18.19
N LEU A 97 20.22 -10.59 16.96
CA LEU A 97 20.12 -11.95 16.43
C LEU A 97 21.48 -12.58 16.11
N GLY A 98 22.43 -11.78 15.59
CA GLY A 98 23.81 -12.23 15.36
C GLY A 98 24.50 -12.69 16.63
N GLU A 99 24.38 -11.90 17.71
CA GLU A 99 24.91 -12.21 19.04
C GLU A 99 24.27 -13.47 19.62
N GLU A 100 22.96 -13.65 19.47
CA GLU A 100 22.29 -14.86 19.93
C GLU A 100 22.70 -16.10 19.13
N ALA A 101 22.86 -15.96 17.81
CA ALA A 101 23.40 -17.03 16.97
C ALA A 101 24.84 -17.39 17.37
N GLU A 102 25.70 -16.38 17.58
CA GLU A 102 27.08 -16.57 18.02
C GLU A 102 27.15 -17.22 19.40
N ARG A 103 26.30 -16.82 20.35
CA ARG A 103 26.18 -17.44 21.67
C ARG A 103 25.86 -18.93 21.57
N GLN A 104 24.96 -19.32 20.66
CA GLN A 104 24.59 -20.72 20.45
C GLN A 104 25.64 -21.54 19.69
N LEU A 105 26.43 -20.89 18.83
CA LEU A 105 27.49 -21.52 18.02
C LEU A 105 28.85 -21.57 18.74
N GLY A 106 29.10 -20.65 19.68
CA GLY A 106 30.42 -20.35 20.24
C GLY A 106 31.36 -19.57 19.30
N ARG A 107 30.85 -19.11 18.15
CA ARG A 107 31.58 -18.33 17.12
C ARG A 107 30.60 -17.65 16.15
N PRO A 108 31.02 -16.63 15.40
CA PRO A 108 30.15 -15.99 14.41
C PRO A 108 29.64 -16.97 13.34
N PRO A 109 28.39 -16.85 12.86
CA PRO A 109 27.90 -17.58 11.70
C PRO A 109 28.78 -17.34 10.48
N ALA A 110 29.03 -18.38 9.69
CA ALA A 110 29.92 -18.28 8.53
C ALA A 110 29.27 -17.54 7.35
N GLN A 111 27.94 -17.58 7.26
CA GLN A 111 27.15 -16.87 6.25
C GLN A 111 25.86 -16.35 6.88
N THR A 112 25.41 -15.18 6.40
CA THR A 112 24.14 -14.59 6.81
C THR A 112 23.24 -14.34 5.60
N ARG A 113 22.02 -14.85 5.61
CA ARG A 113 21.01 -14.61 4.59
C ARG A 113 19.93 -13.70 5.19
N ILE A 114 19.61 -12.59 4.54
CA ILE A 114 18.64 -11.61 5.04
C ILE A 114 17.55 -11.40 3.99
N SER A 115 16.29 -11.45 4.43
CA SER A 115 15.14 -11.18 3.58
C SER A 115 15.01 -9.69 3.23
N HIS A 116 14.39 -9.38 2.10
CA HIS A 116 13.89 -8.03 1.81
C HIS A 116 12.65 -8.08 0.92
N PRO A 117 11.78 -7.05 0.94
CA PRO A 117 10.65 -6.98 0.01
C PRO A 117 11.17 -6.94 -1.43
N ALA A 118 10.51 -7.68 -2.33
CA ALA A 118 11.06 -7.91 -3.67
C ALA A 118 11.17 -6.63 -4.51
N GLY A 119 10.21 -5.71 -4.39
CA GLY A 119 10.24 -4.39 -5.06
C GLY A 119 11.24 -3.38 -4.49
N TRP A 120 12.05 -3.74 -3.48
CA TRP A 120 13.07 -2.83 -2.95
C TRP A 120 14.26 -2.70 -3.90
N GLY A 121 14.50 -1.48 -4.38
CA GLY A 121 15.66 -1.14 -5.20
C GLY A 121 16.98 -1.09 -4.43
N VAL A 122 18.05 -0.78 -5.18
CA VAL A 122 19.46 -0.87 -4.73
C VAL A 122 19.74 -0.03 -3.48
N THR A 123 19.11 1.15 -3.34
CA THR A 123 19.31 2.04 -2.18
C THR A 123 18.85 1.39 -0.87
N ARG A 124 17.62 0.87 -0.83
CA ARG A 124 17.05 0.24 0.38
C ARG A 124 17.78 -1.08 0.70
N GLN A 125 18.14 -1.86 -0.31
CA GLN A 125 19.00 -3.03 -0.14
C GLN A 125 20.39 -2.66 0.41
N GLY A 126 20.97 -1.56 -0.08
CA GLY A 126 22.22 -1.00 0.42
C GLY A 126 22.16 -0.63 1.91
N ALA A 127 21.04 -0.07 2.37
CA ALA A 127 20.83 0.22 3.79
C ALA A 127 20.86 -1.06 4.66
N ILE A 128 20.24 -2.16 4.22
CA ILE A 128 20.32 -3.45 4.93
C ILE A 128 21.76 -3.98 4.95
N ARG A 129 22.50 -3.89 3.83
CA ARG A 129 23.91 -4.33 3.77
C ARG A 129 24.79 -3.53 4.72
N THR A 130 24.62 -2.22 4.75
CA THR A 130 25.31 -1.32 5.68
C THR A 130 24.99 -1.69 7.13
N ALA A 131 23.71 -1.92 7.45
CA ALA A 131 23.29 -2.34 8.77
C ALA A 131 23.89 -3.70 9.18
N ALA A 132 23.91 -4.67 8.26
CA ALA A 132 24.50 -5.98 8.49
C ALA A 132 26.02 -5.92 8.73
N ALA A 133 26.72 -5.05 7.99
CA ALA A 133 28.14 -4.77 8.22
C ALA A 133 28.39 -4.13 9.60
N LYS A 134 27.58 -3.14 9.99
CA LYS A 134 27.59 -2.53 11.33
C LYS A 134 27.22 -3.53 12.45
N ALA A 135 26.48 -4.57 12.12
CA ALA A 135 26.16 -5.70 12.99
C ALA A 135 27.24 -6.81 12.98
N ARG A 136 28.31 -6.65 12.19
CA ARG A 136 29.42 -7.62 12.03
C ARG A 136 28.98 -8.99 11.50
N LEU A 137 27.91 -9.02 10.71
CA LEU A 137 27.43 -10.23 10.05
C LEU A 137 28.32 -10.57 8.83
N LEU A 138 28.68 -11.85 8.68
CA LEU A 138 29.61 -12.33 7.65
C LEU A 138 28.87 -12.89 6.43
N ASP A 139 29.49 -12.75 5.25
CA ASP A 139 28.99 -13.20 3.93
C ASP A 139 27.47 -12.95 3.75
N VAL A 140 27.10 -11.66 3.76
CA VAL A 140 25.69 -11.25 3.73
C VAL A 140 25.10 -11.42 2.33
N ARG A 141 24.09 -12.30 2.22
CA ARG A 141 23.26 -12.49 1.03
C ARG A 141 21.87 -11.93 1.26
N LEU A 142 21.43 -11.03 0.37
CA LEU A 142 20.06 -10.56 0.36
C LEU A 142 19.23 -11.46 -0.55
N ILE A 143 18.03 -11.82 -0.09
CA ILE A 143 17.12 -12.71 -0.81
C ILE A 143 15.71 -12.09 -0.75
N PRO A 144 14.99 -12.01 -1.87
CA PRO A 144 13.61 -11.53 -1.85
C PRO A 144 12.72 -12.40 -0.95
N GLU A 145 11.92 -11.77 -0.11
CA GLU A 145 10.91 -12.39 0.77
C GLU A 145 10.03 -13.41 0.03
N PRO A 146 9.43 -13.12 -1.15
CA PRO A 146 8.62 -14.11 -1.86
C PRO A 146 9.42 -15.30 -2.39
N VAL A 147 10.68 -15.12 -2.75
CA VAL A 147 11.55 -16.22 -3.18
C VAL A 147 11.82 -17.17 -2.02
N ALA A 148 12.12 -16.62 -0.83
CA ALA A 148 12.26 -17.40 0.38
C ALA A 148 10.96 -18.14 0.74
N ALA A 149 9.82 -17.47 0.71
CA ALA A 149 8.52 -18.07 0.99
C ALA A 149 8.19 -19.23 0.03
N ALA A 150 8.44 -19.08 -1.27
CA ALA A 150 8.24 -20.14 -2.26
C ALA A 150 9.18 -21.33 -2.04
N ALA A 151 10.45 -21.06 -1.69
CA ALA A 151 11.41 -22.12 -1.35
C ALA A 151 10.99 -22.90 -0.09
N HIS A 152 10.42 -22.22 0.91
CA HIS A 152 9.82 -22.87 2.07
C HIS A 152 8.64 -23.75 1.67
N TYR A 153 7.70 -23.22 0.87
CA TYR A 153 6.54 -23.99 0.43
C TYR A 153 6.95 -25.29 -0.29
N ALA A 154 7.95 -25.22 -1.15
CA ALA A 154 8.48 -26.38 -1.87
C ALA A 154 9.17 -27.40 -0.95
N SER A 155 9.84 -26.97 0.14
CA SER A 155 10.56 -27.88 1.04
C SER A 155 9.63 -28.72 1.93
N LEU A 156 8.37 -28.32 2.08
CA LEU A 156 7.35 -29.03 2.86
C LEU A 156 6.81 -30.30 2.17
N GLY A 157 7.36 -30.69 1.02
CA GLY A 157 6.89 -31.86 0.26
C GLY A 157 5.59 -31.60 -0.51
N ASN A 158 5.11 -30.35 -0.50
CA ASN A 158 4.07 -29.89 -1.43
C ASN A 158 4.67 -29.97 -2.83
N SER A 159 4.34 -31.03 -3.56
CA SER A 159 4.87 -31.30 -4.90
C SER A 159 4.41 -30.16 -5.83
N ALA A 160 5.28 -29.16 -6.03
CA ALA A 160 4.97 -27.99 -6.83
C ALA A 160 4.92 -28.38 -8.31
N HIS A 161 3.74 -28.80 -8.78
CA HIS A 161 3.47 -29.02 -10.20
C HIS A 161 3.19 -27.70 -10.95
N GLY A 162 3.89 -26.62 -10.59
CA GLY A 162 3.72 -25.29 -11.18
C GLY A 162 4.26 -24.16 -10.30
N PRO A 163 4.25 -22.91 -10.80
CA PRO A 163 4.63 -21.72 -10.03
C PRO A 163 3.79 -21.53 -8.77
N ILE A 164 4.36 -20.88 -7.76
CA ILE A 164 3.75 -20.67 -6.44
C ILE A 164 3.28 -19.22 -6.35
N GLY A 165 2.01 -19.01 -5.99
CA GLY A 165 1.51 -17.68 -5.64
C GLY A 165 1.84 -17.39 -4.17
N VAL A 166 2.71 -16.43 -3.90
CA VAL A 166 3.00 -15.96 -2.55
C VAL A 166 2.08 -14.79 -2.22
N TYR A 167 1.41 -14.88 -1.07
CA TYR A 167 0.61 -13.81 -0.50
C TYR A 167 1.21 -13.44 0.86
N ASP A 168 1.87 -12.30 0.94
CA ASP A 168 2.54 -11.81 2.14
C ASP A 168 1.78 -10.62 2.74
N LEU A 169 1.07 -10.86 3.84
CA LEU A 169 0.42 -9.79 4.59
C LEU A 169 1.25 -9.47 5.83
N GLY A 170 2.12 -8.48 5.69
CA GLY A 170 3.02 -8.03 6.74
C GLY A 170 2.39 -7.01 7.69
N ALA A 171 3.23 -6.45 8.57
CA ALA A 171 2.78 -5.40 9.49
C ALA A 171 2.50 -4.07 8.77
N GLY A 172 3.30 -3.72 7.76
CA GLY A 172 3.27 -2.40 7.13
C GLY A 172 2.79 -2.37 5.68
N THR A 173 2.75 -3.51 4.99
CA THR A 173 2.39 -3.64 3.58
C THR A 173 1.80 -5.03 3.31
N PHE A 174 1.13 -5.13 2.17
CA PHE A 174 0.73 -6.38 1.56
C PHE A 174 1.52 -6.51 0.27
N ASP A 175 2.20 -7.62 0.08
CA ASP A 175 2.98 -7.92 -1.11
C ASP A 175 2.54 -9.28 -1.66
N CYS A 176 2.49 -9.40 -2.99
CA CYS A 176 2.17 -10.65 -3.65
C CYS A 176 3.10 -10.90 -4.83
N ALA A 177 3.41 -12.16 -5.07
CA ALA A 177 4.29 -12.55 -6.16
C ALA A 177 3.91 -13.92 -6.71
N VAL A 178 4.22 -14.15 -7.98
CA VAL A 178 4.24 -15.49 -8.56
C VAL A 178 5.69 -15.90 -8.75
N VAL A 179 6.08 -16.98 -8.09
CA VAL A 179 7.46 -17.47 -8.10
C VAL A 179 7.52 -18.80 -8.84
N GLY A 180 8.30 -18.84 -9.91
CA GLY A 180 8.56 -20.04 -10.70
C GLY A 180 9.87 -20.72 -10.31
N VAL A 181 10.07 -21.93 -10.82
CA VAL A 181 11.36 -22.62 -10.78
C VAL A 181 12.12 -22.31 -12.09
N SER A 182 13.36 -21.88 -11.96
CA SER A 182 14.31 -21.66 -13.05
C SER A 182 15.48 -22.65 -12.95
N THR A 183 16.35 -22.68 -13.96
CA THR A 183 17.59 -23.47 -13.92
C THR A 183 18.54 -23.05 -12.79
N GLN A 184 18.35 -21.85 -12.24
CA GLN A 184 19.17 -21.27 -11.17
C GLN A 184 18.49 -21.30 -9.80
N GLY A 185 17.28 -21.85 -9.69
CA GLY A 185 16.54 -21.97 -8.44
C GLY A 185 15.14 -21.38 -8.57
N PHE A 186 14.83 -20.37 -7.75
CA PHE A 186 13.53 -19.72 -7.72
C PHE A 186 13.63 -18.33 -8.35
N ALA A 187 12.63 -17.93 -9.12
CA ALA A 187 12.60 -16.63 -9.78
C ALA A 187 11.21 -15.99 -9.69
N VAL A 188 11.17 -14.69 -9.41
CA VAL A 188 9.92 -13.90 -9.44
C VAL A 188 9.50 -13.71 -10.90
N LEU A 189 8.30 -14.17 -11.25
CA LEU A 189 7.71 -14.04 -12.60
C LEU A 189 6.86 -12.77 -12.71
N ALA A 190 6.16 -12.41 -11.64
CA ALA A 190 5.40 -11.18 -11.50
C ALA A 190 5.25 -10.86 -10.01
N GLU A 191 5.16 -9.58 -9.68
CA GLU A 191 4.93 -9.10 -8.31
C GLU A 191 4.09 -7.83 -8.31
N ASP A 192 3.40 -7.60 -7.20
CA ASP A 192 2.61 -6.40 -6.91
C ASP A 192 2.46 -6.22 -5.40
N GLY A 193 1.95 -5.07 -4.97
CA GLY A 193 1.69 -4.85 -3.55
C GLY A 193 0.77 -3.66 -3.28
N LEU A 194 0.35 -3.55 -2.02
CA LEU A 194 -0.43 -2.45 -1.47
C LEU A 194 0.32 -1.89 -0.27
N SER A 195 0.81 -0.65 -0.41
CA SER A 195 1.50 0.07 0.67
C SER A 195 0.58 0.58 1.76
N ASP A 196 -0.73 0.61 1.49
CA ASP A 196 -1.82 1.06 2.35
C ASP A 196 -2.58 -0.11 3.01
N LEU A 197 -2.02 -1.32 2.96
CA LEU A 197 -2.62 -2.51 3.56
C LEU A 197 -1.59 -3.32 4.35
N GLY A 198 -1.55 -3.14 5.66
CA GLY A 198 -0.84 -4.02 6.57
C GLY A 198 -1.59 -4.23 7.88
N SER A 199 -0.99 -5.01 8.78
CA SER A 199 -1.50 -5.21 10.15
C SER A 199 -1.75 -3.90 10.91
N LEU A 200 -0.90 -2.89 10.68
CA LEU A 200 -1.01 -1.57 11.32
C LEU A 200 -2.23 -0.78 10.82
N ASP A 201 -2.59 -0.93 9.54
CA ASP A 201 -3.79 -0.30 8.99
C ASP A 201 -5.06 -0.99 9.51
N ILE A 202 -5.00 -2.30 9.74
CA ILE A 202 -6.06 -3.06 10.42
C ILE A 202 -6.21 -2.61 11.87
N ASP A 203 -5.10 -2.45 12.61
CA ASP A 203 -5.11 -1.90 13.97
C ASP A 203 -5.73 -0.51 13.99
N GLN A 204 -5.37 0.34 13.04
CA GLN A 204 -5.92 1.69 12.91
C GLN A 204 -7.43 1.66 12.60
N ALA A 205 -7.89 0.77 11.72
CA ALA A 205 -9.31 0.62 11.41
C ALA A 205 -10.13 0.19 12.65
N LEU A 206 -9.59 -0.75 13.44
CA LEU A 206 -10.19 -1.19 14.69
C LEU A 206 -10.19 -0.07 15.75
N LEU A 207 -9.10 0.68 15.89
CA LEU A 207 -9.02 1.85 16.77
C LEU A 207 -10.08 2.91 16.41
N VAL A 208 -10.26 3.20 15.12
CA VAL A 208 -11.28 4.15 14.65
C VAL A 208 -12.69 3.64 14.98
N HIS A 209 -12.95 2.35 14.80
CA HIS A 209 -14.23 1.73 15.16
C HIS A 209 -14.52 1.86 16.67
N ILE A 210 -13.53 1.54 17.52
CA ILE A 210 -13.61 1.73 18.97
C ILE A 210 -13.84 3.20 19.33
N GLY A 211 -13.12 4.11 18.68
CA GLY A 211 -13.28 5.55 18.88
C GLY A 211 -14.70 6.04 18.63
N ARG A 212 -15.39 5.50 17.61
CA ARG A 212 -16.80 5.85 17.33
C ARG A 212 -17.73 5.45 18.48
N SER A 213 -17.44 4.37 19.20
CA SER A 213 -18.29 3.91 20.30
C SER A 213 -18.03 4.63 21.62
N VAL A 214 -16.82 5.13 21.89
CA VAL A 214 -16.48 5.75 23.20
C VAL A 214 -16.26 7.26 23.17
N SER A 215 -15.88 7.84 22.02
CA SER A 215 -15.40 9.23 21.98
C SER A 215 -16.44 10.28 22.39
N HIS A 216 -17.74 9.98 22.27
CA HIS A 216 -18.81 10.89 22.64
C HIS A 216 -18.96 11.05 24.16
N ALA A 217 -18.52 10.07 24.95
CA ALA A 217 -18.60 10.13 26.41
C ALA A 217 -17.63 11.17 26.99
N ASP A 218 -16.43 11.29 26.40
CA ASP A 218 -15.46 12.34 26.73
C ASP A 218 -14.61 12.68 25.48
N PRO A 219 -15.05 13.64 24.66
CA PRO A 219 -14.33 14.02 23.45
C PRO A 219 -12.94 14.58 23.73
N ALA A 220 -12.76 15.30 24.85
CA ALA A 220 -11.49 15.91 25.19
C ALA A 220 -10.45 14.86 25.56
N GLN A 221 -10.84 13.84 26.34
CA GLN A 221 -9.96 12.73 26.67
C GLN A 221 -9.63 11.89 25.43
N TRP A 222 -10.60 11.64 24.56
CA TRP A 222 -10.35 10.92 23.31
C TRP A 222 -9.33 11.67 22.43
N GLN A 223 -9.46 13.00 22.32
CA GLN A 223 -8.49 13.82 21.61
C GLN A 223 -7.07 13.74 22.21
N ARG A 224 -6.94 13.67 23.54
CA ARG A 224 -5.62 13.48 24.19
C ARG A 224 -4.98 12.12 23.86
N LEU A 225 -5.79 11.07 23.69
CA LEU A 225 -5.28 9.76 23.23
C LEU A 225 -4.80 9.80 21.78
N LEU A 226 -5.49 10.54 20.91
CA LEU A 226 -5.08 10.69 19.51
C LEU A 226 -3.89 11.64 19.33
N ARG A 227 -3.83 12.71 20.12
CA ARG A 227 -2.81 13.76 20.08
C ARG A 227 -2.21 13.96 21.47
N PRO A 228 -1.28 13.06 21.89
CA PRO A 228 -0.74 13.09 23.24
C PRO A 228 0.15 14.33 23.44
N GLN A 229 -0.08 15.06 24.53
CA GLN A 229 0.65 16.29 24.84
C GLN A 229 1.66 16.11 25.97
N SER A 230 1.45 15.12 26.84
CA SER A 230 2.33 14.78 27.95
C SER A 230 2.93 13.37 27.81
N THR A 231 3.92 13.05 28.64
CA THR A 231 4.44 11.68 28.75
C THR A 231 3.37 10.70 29.23
N ALA A 232 2.47 11.13 30.13
CA ALA A 232 1.35 10.30 30.57
C ALA A 232 0.39 9.98 29.41
N ASP A 233 0.03 10.98 28.59
CA ASP A 233 -0.83 10.76 27.42
C ASP A 233 -0.17 9.81 26.42
N ARG A 234 1.15 9.97 26.19
CA ARG A 234 1.91 9.06 25.30
C ARG A 234 1.88 7.62 25.83
N ARG A 235 2.00 7.42 27.14
CA ARG A 235 1.91 6.09 27.76
C ARG A 235 0.52 5.48 27.58
N ASN A 236 -0.54 6.26 27.83
CA ASN A 236 -1.92 5.82 27.65
C ASN A 236 -2.23 5.47 26.20
N ARG A 237 -1.81 6.31 25.25
CA ARG A 237 -1.94 6.03 23.82
C ARG A 237 -1.22 4.75 23.44
N ARG A 238 0.02 4.55 23.90
CA ARG A 238 0.79 3.34 23.63
C ARG A 238 0.10 2.09 24.18
N ALA A 239 -0.39 2.14 25.41
CA ALA A 239 -1.14 1.04 26.02
C ALA A 239 -2.36 0.69 25.18
N LEU A 240 -3.18 1.69 24.82
CA LEU A 240 -4.34 1.50 23.95
C LEU A 240 -3.98 0.88 22.60
N LEU A 241 -2.92 1.34 21.93
CA LEU A 241 -2.48 0.77 20.65
C LEU A 241 -2.05 -0.69 20.79
N GLN A 242 -1.42 -1.06 21.91
CA GLN A 242 -1.11 -2.46 22.22
C GLN A 242 -2.39 -3.27 22.46
N ASP A 243 -3.32 -2.75 23.26
CA ASP A 243 -4.58 -3.42 23.56
C ASP A 243 -5.45 -3.65 22.31
N VAL A 244 -5.45 -2.69 21.37
CA VAL A 244 -6.11 -2.83 20.05
C VAL A 244 -5.45 -3.93 19.21
N ARG A 245 -4.11 -3.98 19.18
CA ARG A 245 -3.37 -5.03 18.48
C ARG A 245 -3.69 -6.41 19.08
N ASP A 246 -3.63 -6.53 20.40
CA ASP A 246 -3.89 -7.77 21.13
C ASP A 246 -5.33 -8.25 20.90
N ALA A 247 -6.28 -7.31 20.83
CA ALA A 247 -7.67 -7.61 20.48
C ALA A 247 -7.81 -8.17 19.06
N LYS A 248 -7.24 -7.50 18.04
CA LYS A 248 -7.22 -8.00 16.66
C LYS A 248 -6.61 -9.41 16.57
N GLU A 249 -5.46 -9.61 17.21
CA GLU A 249 -4.78 -10.92 17.23
C GLU A 249 -5.62 -11.99 17.96
N SER A 250 -6.29 -11.63 19.06
CA SER A 250 -7.22 -12.52 19.77
C SER A 250 -8.43 -12.91 18.92
N LEU A 251 -8.98 -11.98 18.12
CA LEU A 251 -10.11 -12.23 17.23
C LEU A 251 -9.80 -13.22 16.09
N SER A 252 -8.53 -13.52 15.83
CA SER A 252 -8.16 -14.61 14.92
C SER A 252 -8.48 -16.00 15.50
N ARG A 253 -8.58 -16.11 16.84
CA ARG A 253 -8.88 -17.37 17.56
C ARG A 253 -10.25 -17.36 18.21
N HIS A 254 -10.69 -16.22 18.73
CA HIS A 254 -11.97 -16.06 19.42
C HIS A 254 -12.97 -15.25 18.58
N THR A 255 -14.26 -15.38 18.87
CA THR A 255 -15.32 -14.63 18.17
C THR A 255 -15.56 -13.24 18.74
N ARG A 256 -15.08 -12.98 19.96
CA ARG A 256 -15.19 -11.71 20.67
C ARG A 256 -14.06 -11.53 21.67
N THR A 257 -13.71 -10.29 21.98
CA THR A 257 -12.73 -9.94 23.01
C THR A 257 -13.02 -8.54 23.54
N HIS A 258 -12.61 -8.26 24.78
CA HIS A 258 -12.63 -6.91 25.32
C HIS A 258 -11.33 -6.18 24.97
N VAL A 259 -11.44 -4.89 24.66
CA VAL A 259 -10.33 -3.95 24.58
C VAL A 259 -10.35 -3.12 25.85
N PRO A 260 -9.34 -3.28 26.73
CA PRO A 260 -9.17 -2.40 27.87
C PRO A 260 -9.05 -0.94 27.44
N MET A 261 -9.77 -0.05 28.11
CA MET A 261 -9.72 1.38 27.81
C MET A 261 -9.19 2.17 29.01
N PRO A 262 -8.41 3.25 28.79
CA PRO A 262 -8.00 4.13 29.87
C PRO A 262 -9.19 4.94 30.39
N GLU A 263 -9.16 5.27 31.68
CA GLU A 263 -10.17 6.14 32.29
C GLU A 263 -10.34 7.46 31.51
N PRO A 264 -11.57 8.00 31.41
CA PRO A 264 -12.81 7.52 32.04
C PRO A 264 -13.60 6.52 31.17
N PHE A 265 -13.02 6.02 30.08
CA PHE A 265 -13.72 5.11 29.18
C PHE A 265 -13.84 3.72 29.80
N GLY A 266 -15.01 3.08 29.61
CA GLY A 266 -15.17 1.66 29.92
C GLY A 266 -14.62 0.77 28.81
N ASP A 267 -14.25 -0.46 29.17
CA ASP A 267 -13.77 -1.47 28.23
C ASP A 267 -14.77 -1.71 27.08
N VAL A 268 -14.24 -1.89 25.87
CA VAL A 268 -15.07 -2.05 24.66
C VAL A 268 -15.07 -3.51 24.24
N LEU A 269 -16.26 -4.12 24.15
CA LEU A 269 -16.41 -5.44 23.55
C LEU A 269 -16.39 -5.31 22.03
N VAL A 270 -15.48 -6.03 21.36
CA VAL A 270 -15.38 -6.12 19.90
C VAL A 270 -15.53 -7.57 19.45
N SER A 271 -16.20 -7.78 18.32
CA SER A 271 -16.43 -9.09 17.71
C SER A 271 -15.58 -9.30 16.45
N ARG A 272 -15.39 -10.58 16.09
CA ARG A 272 -14.71 -10.96 14.85
C ARG A 272 -15.47 -10.43 13.63
N ASP A 273 -16.80 -10.52 13.65
CA ASP A 273 -17.64 -10.09 12.53
C ASP A 273 -17.51 -8.59 12.27
N GLU A 274 -17.42 -7.77 13.33
CA GLU A 274 -17.14 -6.33 13.22
C GLU A 274 -15.77 -6.08 12.60
N LEU A 275 -14.71 -6.73 13.10
CA LEU A 275 -13.36 -6.61 12.52
C LEU A 275 -13.35 -7.04 11.04
N GLU A 276 -13.95 -8.18 10.73
CA GLU A 276 -14.06 -8.72 9.39
C GLU A 276 -14.82 -7.76 8.46
N ALA A 277 -15.88 -7.12 8.93
CA ALA A 277 -16.61 -6.11 8.16
C ALA A 277 -15.74 -4.89 7.85
N LEU A 278 -14.90 -4.44 8.79
CA LEU A 278 -14.00 -3.30 8.60
C LEU A 278 -12.92 -3.59 7.54
N VAL A 279 -12.35 -4.79 7.54
CA VAL A 279 -11.18 -5.12 6.69
C VAL A 279 -11.54 -5.80 5.38
N ARG A 280 -12.76 -6.33 5.23
CA ARG A 280 -13.20 -7.08 4.04
C ARG A 280 -12.94 -6.34 2.73
N PRO A 281 -13.22 -5.03 2.57
CA PRO A 281 -12.94 -4.33 1.31
C PRO A 281 -11.45 -4.39 0.92
N SER A 282 -10.55 -4.15 1.89
CA SER A 282 -9.11 -4.18 1.66
C SER A 282 -8.61 -5.60 1.35
N LEU A 283 -9.13 -6.63 2.02
CA LEU A 283 -8.77 -8.02 1.76
C LEU A 283 -9.33 -8.56 0.43
N LEU A 284 -10.46 -8.03 -0.05
CA LEU A 284 -10.94 -8.33 -1.39
C LEU A 284 -10.03 -7.72 -2.45
N ARG A 285 -9.64 -6.45 -2.28
CA ARG A 285 -8.70 -5.76 -3.17
C ARG A 285 -7.36 -6.50 -3.25
N SER A 286 -6.83 -7.00 -2.14
CA SER A 286 -5.58 -7.76 -2.14
C SER A 286 -5.70 -9.12 -2.85
N ALA A 287 -6.85 -9.80 -2.72
CA ALA A 287 -7.15 -11.02 -3.45
C ALA A 287 -7.32 -10.77 -4.97
N GLU A 288 -7.93 -9.64 -5.35
CA GLU A 288 -7.99 -9.18 -6.75
C GLU A 288 -6.60 -8.93 -7.31
N LEU A 289 -5.74 -8.27 -6.51
CA LEU A 289 -4.37 -7.98 -6.90
C LEU A 289 -3.57 -9.27 -7.14
N LEU A 290 -3.66 -10.27 -6.25
CA LEU A 290 -3.03 -11.57 -6.49
C LEU A 290 -3.53 -12.22 -7.79
N GLY A 291 -4.84 -12.17 -8.05
CA GLY A 291 -5.41 -12.65 -9.31
C GLY A 291 -4.83 -11.95 -10.55
N ALA A 292 -4.68 -10.62 -10.48
CA ALA A 292 -4.07 -9.83 -11.55
C ALA A 292 -2.57 -10.16 -11.72
N THR A 293 -1.82 -10.35 -10.64
CA THR A 293 -0.41 -10.75 -10.66
C THR A 293 -0.21 -12.12 -11.29
N ILE A 294 -1.10 -13.07 -11.01
CA ILE A 294 -1.15 -14.38 -11.67
C ILE A 294 -1.36 -14.20 -13.18
N GLY A 295 -2.29 -13.35 -13.58
CA GLY A 295 -2.52 -13.02 -14.99
C GLY A 295 -1.30 -12.37 -15.67
N ARG A 296 -0.61 -11.45 -14.98
CA ARG A 296 0.63 -10.81 -15.49
C ARG A 296 1.78 -11.79 -15.67
N ALA A 297 1.84 -12.85 -14.86
CA ALA A 297 2.77 -13.96 -15.06
C ALA A 297 2.40 -14.88 -16.24
N GLY A 298 1.28 -14.61 -16.95
CA GLY A 298 0.80 -15.42 -18.07
C GLY A 298 0.13 -16.72 -17.63
N LEU A 299 -0.40 -16.77 -16.40
CA LEU A 299 -0.98 -17.97 -15.80
C LEU A 299 -2.45 -17.73 -15.42
N THR A 300 -3.14 -18.83 -15.16
CA THR A 300 -4.42 -18.88 -14.46
C THR A 300 -4.22 -19.47 -13.05
N PRO A 301 -5.09 -19.18 -12.08
CA PRO A 301 -4.96 -19.74 -10.73
C PRO A 301 -4.83 -21.27 -10.70
N ALA A 302 -5.55 -21.98 -11.59
CA ALA A 302 -5.51 -23.44 -11.71
C ALA A 302 -4.17 -24.01 -12.18
N GLN A 303 -3.26 -23.18 -12.71
CA GLN A 303 -1.91 -23.58 -13.13
C GLN A 303 -0.87 -23.40 -12.03
N LEU A 304 -1.23 -22.83 -10.88
CA LEU A 304 -0.33 -22.70 -9.74
C LEU A 304 -0.14 -24.06 -9.04
N GLY A 305 1.06 -24.29 -8.53
CA GLY A 305 1.32 -25.37 -7.58
C GLY A 305 0.69 -25.12 -6.20
N GLY A 306 0.23 -23.90 -5.95
CA GLY A 306 -0.50 -23.49 -4.75
C GLY A 306 -0.39 -22.00 -4.48
N ILE A 307 -1.18 -21.54 -3.51
CA ILE A 307 -1.07 -20.19 -2.94
C ILE A 307 -0.54 -20.35 -1.52
N TYR A 308 0.54 -19.66 -1.17
CA TYR A 308 1.17 -19.73 0.13
C TYR A 308 1.01 -18.41 0.89
N LEU A 309 0.36 -18.48 2.06
CA LEU A 309 0.12 -17.32 2.92
C LEU A 309 1.26 -17.19 3.94
N VAL A 310 1.94 -16.06 3.91
CA VAL A 310 3.01 -15.68 4.84
C VAL A 310 2.67 -14.37 5.55
N GLY A 311 3.38 -14.10 6.65
CA GLY A 311 3.10 -12.97 7.53
C GLY A 311 2.05 -13.27 8.61
N GLY A 312 2.28 -12.79 9.84
CA GLY A 312 1.42 -13.06 11.00
C GLY A 312 -0.08 -12.75 10.81
N PRO A 313 -0.45 -11.59 10.22
CA PRO A 313 -1.84 -11.26 9.88
C PRO A 313 -2.57 -12.27 9.00
N SER A 314 -1.84 -13.09 8.23
CA SER A 314 -2.43 -14.12 7.38
C SER A 314 -3.17 -15.23 8.15
N ARG A 315 -3.05 -15.25 9.48
CA ARG A 315 -3.86 -16.10 10.39
C ARG A 315 -5.34 -15.73 10.43
N MET A 316 -5.73 -14.55 9.93
CA MET A 316 -7.12 -14.11 9.93
C MET A 316 -8.00 -15.07 9.09
N PRO A 317 -9.02 -15.73 9.66
CA PRO A 317 -9.80 -16.74 8.94
C PRO A 317 -10.49 -16.24 7.67
N LEU A 318 -10.91 -14.97 7.68
CA LEU A 318 -11.51 -14.31 6.52
C LEU A 318 -10.60 -14.36 5.28
N LEU A 319 -9.29 -14.20 5.46
CA LEU A 319 -8.36 -14.11 4.34
C LEU A 319 -8.36 -15.37 3.48
N ALA A 320 -8.18 -16.53 4.12
CA ALA A 320 -8.18 -17.82 3.42
C ALA A 320 -9.52 -18.08 2.71
N THR A 321 -10.62 -17.66 3.33
CA THR A 321 -11.97 -17.77 2.77
C THR A 321 -12.13 -16.92 1.51
N LEU A 322 -11.67 -15.66 1.54
CA LEU A 322 -11.78 -14.75 0.40
C LEU A 322 -10.91 -15.23 -0.77
N LEU A 323 -9.65 -15.58 -0.51
CA LEU A 323 -8.73 -16.10 -1.53
C LEU A 323 -9.26 -17.38 -2.17
N GLY A 324 -9.72 -18.34 -1.37
CA GLY A 324 -10.28 -19.60 -1.87
C GLY A 324 -11.52 -19.39 -2.74
N ARG A 325 -12.42 -18.47 -2.34
CA ARG A 325 -13.62 -18.14 -3.12
C ARG A 325 -13.30 -17.44 -4.43
N GLN A 326 -12.32 -16.54 -4.41
CA GLN A 326 -12.03 -15.67 -5.53
C GLN A 326 -11.14 -16.31 -6.58
N LEU A 327 -10.15 -17.11 -6.15
CA LEU A 327 -9.16 -17.71 -7.03
C LEU A 327 -9.44 -19.19 -7.31
N GLY A 328 -10.35 -19.82 -6.56
CA GLY A 328 -10.68 -21.24 -6.70
C GLY A 328 -9.55 -22.19 -6.27
N VAL A 329 -8.51 -21.66 -5.63
CA VAL A 329 -7.36 -22.41 -5.10
C VAL A 329 -7.36 -22.26 -3.59
N VAL A 330 -7.34 -23.39 -2.87
CA VAL A 330 -7.26 -23.37 -1.41
C VAL A 330 -5.85 -22.90 -1.01
N PRO A 331 -5.72 -21.76 -0.32
CA PRO A 331 -4.41 -21.30 0.10
C PRO A 331 -3.87 -22.17 1.25
N THR A 332 -2.57 -22.38 1.24
CA THR A 332 -1.83 -23.08 2.29
C THR A 332 -1.19 -22.06 3.22
N THR A 333 -1.22 -22.33 4.51
CA THR A 333 -0.49 -21.57 5.52
C THR A 333 0.17 -22.54 6.49
N GLN A 334 1.10 -22.05 7.30
CA GLN A 334 1.72 -22.83 8.37
C GLN A 334 1.13 -22.42 9.72
N ASP A 335 1.40 -23.22 10.75
CA ASP A 335 1.03 -22.87 12.12
C ASP A 335 1.72 -21.59 12.60
N GLN A 336 2.86 -21.23 12.00
CA GLN A 336 3.62 -19.99 12.23
C GLN A 336 3.97 -19.31 10.90
N PRO A 337 3.02 -18.63 10.23
CA PRO A 337 3.27 -17.99 8.95
C PRO A 337 4.34 -16.90 9.01
N GLU A 338 4.56 -16.29 10.17
CA GLU A 338 5.63 -15.34 10.43
C GLU A 338 7.06 -15.93 10.39
N THR A 339 7.22 -17.26 10.48
CA THR A 339 8.57 -17.90 10.40
C THR A 339 8.90 -18.41 9.00
N ALA A 340 7.91 -18.49 8.11
CA ALA A 340 8.00 -19.10 6.79
C ALA A 340 9.14 -18.53 5.94
N VAL A 341 9.28 -17.21 5.90
CA VAL A 341 10.33 -16.52 5.15
C VAL A 341 11.71 -16.89 5.71
N ALA A 342 11.90 -16.80 7.03
CA ALA A 342 13.18 -17.10 7.67
C ALA A 342 13.64 -18.54 7.43
N PHE A 343 12.73 -19.52 7.51
CA PHE A 343 13.04 -20.91 7.16
C PHE A 343 13.28 -21.08 5.65
N GLY A 344 12.52 -20.37 4.82
CA GLY A 344 12.65 -20.36 3.38
C GLY A 344 14.02 -19.94 2.88
N LEU A 345 14.65 -18.95 3.52
CA LEU A 345 16.00 -18.47 3.19
C LEU A 345 17.05 -19.59 3.14
N GLN A 346 16.89 -20.66 3.93
CA GLN A 346 17.81 -21.80 3.97
C GLN A 346 17.67 -22.72 2.74
N HIS A 347 16.50 -22.70 2.09
CA HIS A 347 16.15 -23.57 0.98
C HIS A 347 16.38 -22.92 -0.39
N VAL A 348 16.72 -21.63 -0.42
CA VAL A 348 17.09 -20.93 -1.65
C VAL A 348 18.49 -21.39 -2.09
N PRO A 349 18.64 -21.98 -3.30
CA PRO A 349 19.95 -22.33 -3.84
C PRO A 349 20.78 -21.06 -4.07
N LEU A 350 22.02 -21.06 -3.61
CA LEU A 350 22.98 -19.98 -3.91
C LEU A 350 23.88 -20.42 -5.06
N GLY A 351 23.43 -20.22 -6.31
CA GLY A 351 24.31 -20.19 -7.47
C GLY A 351 25.16 -18.90 -7.50
N GLY A 352 26.18 -18.82 -8.37
CA GLY A 352 26.97 -17.59 -8.58
C GLY A 352 26.07 -16.37 -8.87
N GLU A 353 26.59 -15.15 -8.66
CA GLU A 353 25.85 -13.86 -8.74
C GLU A 353 24.72 -13.89 -9.77
N THR A 354 23.49 -13.98 -9.28
CA THR A 354 22.31 -14.17 -10.13
C THR A 354 21.17 -13.28 -9.67
N ASP A 355 20.61 -12.60 -10.66
CA ASP A 355 19.42 -11.77 -10.56
C ASP A 355 18.23 -12.71 -10.28
N LEU A 356 17.86 -12.87 -9.00
CA LEU A 356 16.69 -13.67 -8.58
C LEU A 356 15.36 -13.04 -9.03
N THR A 357 15.46 -11.82 -9.58
CA THR A 357 14.43 -11.08 -10.29
C THR A 357 14.67 -11.21 -11.79
N VAL A 358 13.79 -11.93 -12.48
CA VAL A 358 13.80 -11.92 -13.95
C VAL A 358 13.12 -10.61 -14.39
N PRO A 359 13.69 -9.84 -15.33
CA PRO A 359 13.00 -8.69 -15.89
C PRO A 359 11.63 -9.13 -16.40
N ALA A 360 10.56 -8.49 -15.92
CA ALA A 360 9.24 -8.70 -16.46
C ALA A 360 9.30 -8.56 -17.99
N PHE A 361 8.67 -9.51 -18.70
CA PHE A 361 8.58 -9.64 -20.16
C PHE A 361 9.74 -10.37 -20.87
N ALA A 362 9.71 -11.70 -20.79
CA ALA A 362 9.92 -12.53 -21.98
C ALA A 362 8.69 -13.44 -22.16
N PRO A 363 7.99 -13.42 -23.31
CA PRO A 363 6.84 -14.30 -23.51
C PRO A 363 7.30 -15.75 -23.46
N VAL A 364 6.81 -16.49 -22.46
CA VAL A 364 6.93 -17.94 -22.41
C VAL A 364 6.23 -18.49 -23.65
N ARG A 365 7.00 -19.05 -24.58
CA ARG A 365 6.41 -19.75 -25.73
C ARG A 365 5.56 -20.90 -25.19
N PRO A 366 4.26 -20.98 -25.53
CA PRO A 366 3.48 -22.14 -25.15
C PRO A 366 4.10 -23.40 -25.76
N PRO A 367 4.09 -24.55 -25.06
CA PRO A 367 4.55 -25.81 -25.62
C PRO A 367 3.77 -26.10 -26.90
N VAL A 368 4.50 -26.39 -27.98
CA VAL A 368 3.91 -26.75 -29.27
C VAL A 368 3.15 -28.05 -29.09
N ALA A 369 1.81 -27.98 -29.17
CA ALA A 369 0.98 -29.17 -29.18
C ALA A 369 1.30 -30.00 -30.45
N PRO A 370 1.43 -31.34 -30.35
CA PRO A 370 1.61 -32.17 -31.53
C PRO A 370 0.40 -32.05 -32.47
N PRO A 371 0.61 -32.08 -33.80
CA PRO A 371 -0.47 -31.93 -34.75
C PRO A 371 -1.48 -33.09 -34.61
N PRO A 372 -2.79 -32.82 -34.70
CA PRO A 372 -3.81 -33.85 -34.64
C PRO A 372 -3.72 -34.77 -35.87
N PRO A 373 -4.10 -36.06 -35.75
CA PRO A 373 -4.09 -36.99 -36.87
C PRO A 373 -5.05 -36.51 -37.98
N ALA A 374 -4.60 -36.60 -39.23
CA ALA A 374 -5.38 -36.22 -40.40
C ALA A 374 -6.46 -37.27 -40.69
N TRP A 375 -7.72 -36.87 -40.59
CA TRP A 375 -8.86 -37.66 -41.09
C TRP A 375 -9.24 -37.14 -42.49
N PRO A 376 -9.53 -38.03 -43.46
CA PRO A 376 -9.89 -37.61 -44.81
C PRO A 376 -11.25 -36.91 -44.82
N GLN A 377 -11.28 -35.65 -45.24
CA GLN A 377 -12.51 -34.86 -45.39
C GLN A 377 -13.24 -35.24 -46.68
N GLN A 378 -14.41 -35.87 -46.56
CA GLN A 378 -15.39 -35.90 -47.64
C GLN A 378 -16.17 -34.57 -47.68
N ALA A 379 -16.19 -33.94 -48.85
CA ALA A 379 -16.90 -32.68 -49.07
C ALA A 379 -18.41 -32.89 -49.15
N VAL A 380 -19.13 -32.58 -48.07
CA VAL A 380 -20.59 -32.41 -48.11
C VAL A 380 -20.89 -30.98 -48.57
N ARG A 381 -21.48 -30.82 -49.76
CA ARG A 381 -22.04 -29.52 -50.21
C ARG A 381 -23.41 -29.32 -49.55
N LEU A 382 -23.50 -28.34 -48.65
CA LEU A 382 -24.77 -27.83 -48.15
C LEU A 382 -25.27 -26.63 -48.99
N PRO A 383 -26.58 -26.47 -49.17
CA PRO A 383 -27.15 -25.35 -49.91
C PRO A 383 -26.95 -24.02 -49.16
N ARG A 384 -26.66 -22.95 -49.91
CA ARG A 384 -26.47 -21.59 -49.39
C ARG A 384 -27.80 -21.02 -48.92
N TYR A 385 -27.94 -20.84 -47.61
CA TYR A 385 -28.99 -20.03 -47.00
C TYR A 385 -28.48 -18.58 -46.84
N ALA A 386 -29.18 -17.62 -47.42
CA ALA A 386 -28.94 -16.19 -47.19
C ALA A 386 -29.70 -15.77 -45.92
N PRO A 387 -29.01 -15.25 -44.88
CA PRO A 387 -29.69 -14.81 -43.66
C PRO A 387 -30.45 -13.49 -43.91
N PRO A 388 -31.63 -13.30 -43.29
CA PRO A 388 -32.34 -12.03 -43.30
C PRO A 388 -31.56 -10.95 -42.53
N PRO A 389 -31.81 -9.64 -42.81
CA PRO A 389 -31.11 -8.56 -42.12
C PRO A 389 -31.40 -8.60 -40.61
N PRO A 390 -30.40 -8.30 -39.77
CA PRO A 390 -30.57 -8.40 -38.32
C PRO A 390 -31.59 -7.37 -37.80
N PRO A 391 -32.43 -7.73 -36.82
CA PRO A 391 -33.29 -6.77 -36.15
C PRO A 391 -32.45 -5.75 -35.37
N ALA A 392 -32.92 -4.51 -35.36
CA ALA A 392 -32.28 -3.40 -34.67
C ALA A 392 -32.07 -3.73 -33.18
N LYS A 393 -30.81 -3.65 -32.73
CA LYS A 393 -30.44 -3.88 -31.32
C LYS A 393 -31.07 -2.81 -30.42
N PRO A 394 -31.64 -3.17 -29.26
CA PRO A 394 -32.06 -2.18 -28.27
C PRO A 394 -30.82 -1.48 -27.70
N ARG A 395 -30.83 -0.14 -27.73
CA ARG A 395 -29.79 0.72 -27.13
C ARG A 395 -29.74 0.50 -25.62
N ARG A 396 -28.76 -0.27 -25.16
CA ARG A 396 -28.41 -0.37 -23.73
C ARG A 396 -27.63 0.89 -23.32
N ASN A 397 -28.26 1.70 -22.46
CA ASN A 397 -27.64 2.86 -21.82
C ASN A 397 -26.53 2.40 -20.86
N LEU A 398 -25.27 2.56 -21.27
CA LEU A 398 -24.05 2.26 -20.51
C LEU A 398 -23.56 3.47 -19.67
N LYS A 399 -24.47 4.32 -19.21
CA LYS A 399 -24.13 5.64 -18.66
C LYS A 399 -23.71 5.78 -17.18
N PRO A 400 -23.68 4.76 -16.27
CA PRO A 400 -23.16 5.01 -14.91
C PRO A 400 -21.75 4.51 -14.61
N TRP A 401 -21.11 3.67 -15.45
CA TRP A 401 -19.88 2.96 -15.03
C TRP A 401 -18.56 3.57 -15.51
N LEU A 402 -18.58 4.41 -16.55
CA LEU A 402 -17.37 5.09 -17.05
C LEU A 402 -17.00 6.36 -16.25
N ILE A 403 -17.87 6.82 -15.35
CA ILE A 403 -17.62 8.01 -14.52
C ILE A 403 -16.94 7.64 -13.19
N ALA A 404 -17.07 6.40 -12.73
CA ALA A 404 -16.43 5.90 -11.51
C ALA A 404 -14.91 5.70 -11.65
N LEU A 405 -14.41 5.47 -12.86
CA LEU A 405 -12.98 5.23 -13.11
C LEU A 405 -12.18 6.54 -13.29
N ALA A 406 -12.82 7.59 -13.83
CA ALA A 406 -12.22 8.91 -14.01
C ALA A 406 -12.04 9.65 -12.66
N ALA A 407 -13.02 9.53 -11.76
CA ALA A 407 -12.94 10.14 -10.41
C ALA A 407 -11.84 9.51 -9.54
N LEU A 408 -11.47 8.25 -9.76
CA LEU A 408 -10.47 7.52 -8.97
C LEU A 408 -9.02 7.89 -9.35
N VAL A 409 -8.79 8.37 -10.57
CA VAL A 409 -7.48 8.83 -11.03
C VAL A 409 -7.18 10.27 -10.57
N VAL A 410 -8.20 11.12 -10.43
CA VAL A 410 -8.05 12.44 -9.78
C VAL A 410 -7.72 12.29 -8.29
N VAL A 411 -8.31 11.29 -7.62
CA VAL A 411 -8.06 10.98 -6.19
C VAL A 411 -6.62 10.56 -5.90
N ALA A 412 -6.00 9.78 -6.79
CA ALA A 412 -4.65 9.25 -6.58
C ALA A 412 -3.55 10.32 -6.71
N VAL A 413 -3.90 11.51 -7.19
CA VAL A 413 -2.93 12.50 -7.63
C VAL A 413 -2.91 13.73 -6.69
N VAL A 414 -4.03 14.09 -6.05
CA VAL A 414 -4.07 15.27 -5.13
C VAL A 414 -3.68 14.96 -3.67
N VAL A 415 -3.39 13.72 -3.29
CA VAL A 415 -2.97 13.38 -1.92
C VAL A 415 -1.44 13.33 -1.82
N THR A 416 -0.77 14.48 -1.83
CA THR A 416 0.62 14.60 -1.35
C THR A 416 0.84 15.93 -0.62
N VAL A 417 0.84 15.84 0.73
CA VAL A 417 1.34 16.82 1.73
C VAL A 417 0.44 18.01 2.10
N VAL A 418 -0.30 17.86 3.21
CA VAL A 418 -0.63 18.95 4.14
C VAL A 418 0.14 18.68 5.44
N VAL A 419 1.15 19.49 5.76
CA VAL A 419 1.49 19.99 7.11
C VAL A 419 2.47 21.19 7.00
N LEU A 420 1.97 22.36 7.42
CA LEU A 420 2.62 23.57 7.96
C LEU A 420 3.48 24.49 7.08
N THR A 421 2.87 25.61 6.65
CA THR A 421 3.44 26.96 6.84
C THR A 421 2.37 27.93 7.36
N THR A 422 2.81 28.93 8.12
CA THR A 422 2.00 29.83 8.94
C THR A 422 1.43 31.03 8.18
N ARG A 423 0.24 31.46 8.64
CA ARG A 423 -0.37 32.82 8.67
C ARG A 423 -0.82 33.48 7.37
N GLY A 424 -2.08 33.91 7.40
CA GLY A 424 -2.61 35.00 6.60
C GLY A 424 -4.14 35.12 6.72
N GLU A 425 -4.65 35.70 7.82
CA GLU A 425 -5.96 36.37 7.74
C GLU A 425 -5.80 37.56 6.80
N SER A 426 -6.58 37.62 5.73
CA SER A 426 -7.06 38.88 5.16
C SER A 426 -8.32 38.66 4.35
N ALA A 427 -9.31 39.47 4.69
CA ALA A 427 -10.65 39.53 4.15
C ALA A 427 -10.70 40.21 2.79
N ALA A 428 -11.66 39.80 1.95
CA ALA A 428 -12.66 40.69 1.34
C ALA A 428 -13.71 39.89 0.54
N GLN A 429 -14.97 40.00 0.97
CA GLN A 429 -16.20 39.71 0.24
C GLN A 429 -16.44 40.83 -0.81
N SER A 430 -17.18 40.74 -1.93
CA SER A 430 -18.14 39.78 -2.51
C SER A 430 -18.25 40.07 -4.03
N THR A 431 -18.91 39.25 -4.85
CA THR A 431 -20.37 39.41 -5.08
C THR A 431 -21.09 38.13 -5.55
N VAL A 432 -20.44 36.97 -5.51
CA VAL A 432 -21.14 35.67 -5.49
C VAL A 432 -20.47 34.81 -4.43
N ASP A 433 -21.09 34.71 -3.26
CA ASP A 433 -20.53 33.93 -2.16
C ASP A 433 -20.71 32.44 -2.44
N CYS A 434 -19.62 31.77 -2.82
CA CYS A 434 -19.59 30.31 -3.04
C CYS A 434 -19.63 29.54 -1.69
N THR A 435 -20.36 30.05 -0.70
CA THR A 435 -20.60 29.40 0.59
C THR A 435 -21.83 28.51 0.57
N THR A 436 -22.75 28.74 -0.36
CA THR A 436 -23.97 27.92 -0.50
C THR A 436 -23.62 26.58 -1.17
N THR A 437 -23.92 25.48 -0.49
CA THR A 437 -23.58 24.11 -0.88
C THR A 437 -24.80 23.22 -1.12
N THR A 438 -26.00 23.72 -0.85
CA THR A 438 -27.27 22.98 -0.88
C THR A 438 -27.92 22.95 -2.26
N ASP A 439 -27.72 23.98 -3.06
CA ASP A 439 -28.34 24.11 -4.38
C ASP A 439 -27.45 23.44 -5.45
N ARG A 440 -27.64 22.13 -5.64
CA ARG A 440 -26.90 21.34 -6.61
C ARG A 440 -27.81 20.85 -7.73
N ASP A 441 -27.31 20.88 -8.95
CA ASP A 441 -27.97 20.22 -10.08
C ASP A 441 -27.73 18.69 -10.05
N ARG A 442 -28.31 18.00 -11.02
CA ARG A 442 -28.23 16.53 -11.14
C ARG A 442 -26.80 15.97 -11.28
N ASP A 443 -25.88 16.79 -11.78
CA ASP A 443 -24.49 16.42 -12.03
C ASP A 443 -23.60 16.79 -10.83
N GLY A 444 -24.17 17.44 -9.80
CA GLY A 444 -23.51 17.83 -8.56
C GLY A 444 -23.00 19.28 -8.55
N PHE A 445 -23.18 20.04 -9.64
CA PHE A 445 -22.71 21.41 -9.71
C PHE A 445 -23.60 22.36 -8.92
N THR A 446 -22.97 23.25 -8.16
CA THR A 446 -23.61 24.48 -7.68
C THR A 446 -23.57 25.55 -8.78
N PRO A 447 -24.35 26.64 -8.68
CA PRO A 447 -24.22 27.78 -9.60
C PRO A 447 -22.79 28.33 -9.69
N CYS A 448 -22.04 28.29 -8.58
CA CYS A 448 -20.65 28.73 -8.53
C CYS A 448 -19.73 27.84 -9.37
N LEU A 449 -19.81 26.52 -9.19
CA LEU A 449 -19.00 25.59 -9.99
C LEU A 449 -19.46 25.53 -11.44
N ARG A 450 -20.75 25.75 -11.71
CA ARG A 450 -21.28 25.79 -13.08
C ARG A 450 -20.68 26.96 -13.88
N ALA A 451 -20.52 28.12 -13.23
CA ALA A 451 -19.85 29.28 -13.85
C ALA A 451 -18.37 28.99 -14.17
N LEU A 452 -17.65 28.30 -13.27
CA LEU A 452 -16.26 27.91 -13.51
C LEU A 452 -16.10 26.74 -14.50
N ALA A 453 -17.12 25.90 -14.66
CA ALA A 453 -17.09 24.78 -15.60
C ALA A 453 -17.43 25.19 -17.04
N GLY A 454 -18.09 26.34 -17.23
CA GLY A 454 -18.45 26.83 -18.56
C GLY A 454 -19.21 25.78 -19.38
N THR A 455 -18.69 25.46 -20.56
CA THR A 455 -19.26 24.51 -21.51
C THR A 455 -18.82 23.06 -21.30
N VAL A 456 -17.90 22.78 -20.35
CA VAL A 456 -17.42 21.41 -20.07
C VAL A 456 -18.56 20.43 -19.81
N PRO A 457 -19.59 20.75 -19.00
CA PRO A 457 -20.71 19.84 -18.78
C PRO A 457 -21.54 19.53 -20.04
N ASP A 458 -21.42 20.31 -21.11
CA ASP A 458 -22.17 20.10 -22.36
C ASP A 458 -21.57 18.98 -23.21
N HIS A 459 -20.28 18.69 -23.03
CA HIS A 459 -19.54 17.69 -23.82
C HIS A 459 -18.78 16.65 -22.98
N ALA A 460 -18.76 16.80 -21.65
CA ALA A 460 -18.17 15.84 -20.71
C ALA A 460 -19.24 15.02 -19.97
N THR A 461 -18.82 13.92 -19.34
CA THR A 461 -19.68 13.18 -18.40
C THR A 461 -19.28 13.50 -16.97
N CYS A 462 -20.14 14.15 -16.21
CA CYS A 462 -19.84 14.68 -14.88
C CYS A 462 -20.59 13.95 -13.76
N VAL A 463 -19.94 13.80 -12.60
CA VAL A 463 -20.54 13.28 -11.36
C VAL A 463 -20.05 14.08 -10.15
N HIS A 464 -20.90 14.16 -9.13
CA HIS A 464 -20.47 14.59 -7.80
C HIS A 464 -19.36 13.66 -7.28
N ALA A 465 -18.37 14.27 -6.66
CA ALA A 465 -17.13 13.64 -6.25
C ALA A 465 -16.73 14.12 -4.84
N ASP A 466 -17.70 14.28 -3.94
CA ASP A 466 -17.50 14.89 -2.62
C ASP A 466 -16.40 14.21 -1.80
N SER A 467 -16.26 12.88 -1.90
CA SER A 467 -15.16 12.14 -1.27
C SER A 467 -13.77 12.58 -1.73
N VAL A 468 -13.64 13.06 -2.98
CA VAL A 468 -12.42 13.64 -3.56
C VAL A 468 -12.22 15.07 -3.08
N GLY A 469 -13.32 15.82 -2.92
CA GLY A 469 -13.30 17.16 -2.35
C GLY A 469 -12.81 17.18 -0.90
N GLU A 470 -13.24 16.21 -0.09
CA GLU A 470 -12.79 16.07 1.31
C GLU A 470 -11.27 15.94 1.44
N MET A 471 -10.60 15.27 0.49
CA MET A 471 -9.15 15.08 0.50
C MET A 471 -8.37 16.37 0.30
N VAL A 472 -8.98 17.37 -0.33
CA VAL A 472 -8.41 18.70 -0.55
C VAL A 472 -9.07 19.77 0.32
N HIS A 473 -9.89 19.38 1.30
CA HIS A 473 -10.68 20.31 2.12
C HIS A 473 -11.64 21.20 1.32
N ALA A 474 -12.02 20.79 0.11
CA ALA A 474 -13.09 21.44 -0.64
C ALA A 474 -14.46 21.03 -0.08
N LYS A 475 -15.39 21.97 -0.07
CA LYS A 475 -16.77 21.75 0.41
C LYS A 475 -17.62 20.97 -0.59
N ILE A 476 -17.35 21.13 -1.88
CA ILE A 476 -18.02 20.48 -3.00
C ILE A 476 -16.97 20.08 -4.02
N ALA A 477 -17.11 18.90 -4.60
CA ALA A 477 -16.31 18.49 -5.74
C ALA A 477 -17.17 17.86 -6.83
N VAL A 478 -16.86 18.17 -8.08
CA VAL A 478 -17.48 17.57 -9.26
C VAL A 478 -16.38 17.15 -10.21
N SER A 479 -16.44 15.92 -10.71
CA SER A 479 -15.45 15.37 -11.66
C SER A 479 -16.12 15.13 -13.01
N CYS A 480 -15.50 15.61 -14.07
CA CYS A 480 -15.95 15.47 -15.45
C CYS A 480 -14.91 14.72 -16.29
N GLY A 481 -15.32 13.60 -16.88
CA GLY A 481 -14.50 12.86 -17.85
C GLY A 481 -14.66 13.43 -19.26
N LEU A 482 -13.54 13.86 -19.86
CA LEU A 482 -13.44 14.45 -21.20
C LEU A 482 -13.14 13.40 -22.31
N GLY A 483 -12.78 12.17 -21.91
CA GLY A 483 -12.46 11.05 -22.81
C GLY A 483 -10.96 10.79 -22.93
N LYS A 484 -10.57 9.60 -23.42
CA LYS A 484 -9.15 9.17 -23.55
C LYS A 484 -8.30 9.21 -22.26
N GLY A 485 -8.94 9.24 -21.09
CA GLY A 485 -8.26 9.32 -19.78
C GLY A 485 -8.14 10.74 -19.24
N ASP A 486 -8.68 11.73 -19.95
CA ASP A 486 -8.69 13.13 -19.53
C ASP A 486 -9.83 13.40 -18.55
N VAL A 487 -9.49 14.05 -17.45
CA VAL A 487 -10.44 14.37 -16.38
C VAL A 487 -10.19 15.79 -15.89
N VAL A 488 -11.26 16.54 -15.67
CA VAL A 488 -11.22 17.82 -14.95
C VAL A 488 -12.08 17.73 -13.70
N ALA A 489 -11.53 18.13 -12.58
CA ALA A 489 -12.22 18.19 -11.29
C ALA A 489 -12.38 19.63 -10.84
N TYR A 490 -13.61 20.00 -10.48
CA TYR A 490 -14.01 21.32 -10.01
C TYR A 490 -14.25 21.27 -8.50
N TYR A 491 -13.73 22.27 -7.78
CA TYR A 491 -13.75 22.34 -6.33
C TYR A 491 -14.30 23.67 -5.83
N GLN A 492 -15.23 23.63 -4.87
CA GLN A 492 -15.78 24.81 -4.21
C GLN A 492 -15.28 24.90 -2.78
N GLY A 493 -15.02 26.12 -2.30
CA GLY A 493 -14.50 26.38 -0.95
C GLY A 493 -12.98 26.25 -0.85
N ILE A 494 -12.29 26.20 -1.99
CA ILE A 494 -10.83 26.15 -2.10
C ILE A 494 -10.37 27.15 -3.17
N THR A 495 -9.15 27.67 -3.02
CA THR A 495 -8.53 28.59 -3.99
C THR A 495 -7.53 27.87 -4.90
N MET A 496 -7.15 28.51 -6.00
CA MET A 496 -6.07 28.00 -6.87
C MET A 496 -4.76 27.81 -6.10
N ALA A 497 -4.43 28.71 -5.17
CA ALA A 497 -3.20 28.65 -4.39
C ALA A 497 -3.11 27.40 -3.50
N ASP A 498 -4.25 26.95 -2.96
CA ASP A 498 -4.32 25.75 -2.12
C ASP A 498 -4.03 24.46 -2.91
N LEU A 499 -4.34 24.45 -4.21
CA LEU A 499 -4.11 23.31 -5.11
C LEU A 499 -2.73 23.37 -5.80
N GLU A 500 -2.09 24.54 -5.82
CA GLU A 500 -0.86 24.79 -6.58
C GLU A 500 0.33 23.98 -6.09
N ALA A 501 0.46 23.78 -4.77
CA ALA A 501 1.54 22.98 -4.20
C ALA A 501 1.52 21.53 -4.71
N ASN A 502 0.34 20.92 -4.75
CA ASN A 502 0.14 19.54 -5.19
C ASN A 502 0.31 19.42 -6.72
N ALA A 503 -0.23 20.40 -7.46
CA ALA A 503 -0.10 20.45 -8.91
C ALA A 503 1.37 20.57 -9.35
N LYS A 504 2.19 21.39 -8.66
CA LYS A 504 3.63 21.53 -8.96
C LYS A 504 4.42 20.24 -8.75
N VAL A 505 4.08 19.44 -7.73
CA VAL A 505 4.70 18.12 -7.51
C VAL A 505 4.46 17.20 -8.71
N GLN A 506 3.26 17.23 -9.29
CA GLN A 506 2.88 16.38 -10.43
C GLN A 506 3.45 16.86 -11.77
N MET A 507 3.56 18.18 -11.94
CA MET A 507 4.15 18.79 -13.13
C MET A 507 5.69 18.59 -13.20
N GLY A 508 6.31 18.14 -12.09
CA GLY A 508 7.75 17.84 -12.03
C GLY A 508 8.61 19.09 -12.19
N GLN A 509 9.84 18.93 -12.71
CA GLN A 509 10.75 20.06 -13.02
C GLN A 509 10.56 20.63 -14.43
N GLY A 510 9.44 20.32 -15.11
CA GLY A 510 9.12 20.85 -16.43
C GLY A 510 8.88 22.37 -16.41
N GLU A 511 8.99 23.00 -17.58
CA GLU A 511 8.67 24.43 -17.72
C GLU A 511 7.17 24.67 -17.48
N LEU A 512 6.86 25.41 -16.40
CA LEU A 512 5.50 25.79 -16.07
C LEU A 512 5.07 27.01 -16.88
N LYS A 513 3.93 26.91 -17.56
CA LYS A 513 3.33 28.01 -18.31
C LYS A 513 2.06 28.45 -17.59
N GLY A 514 1.95 29.72 -17.25
CA GLY A 514 0.77 30.27 -16.61
C GLY A 514 0.38 31.62 -17.19
N GLY A 515 -0.87 31.99 -16.97
CA GLY A 515 -1.44 33.24 -17.47
C GLY A 515 -2.71 33.61 -16.72
N THR A 516 -3.20 34.82 -17.00
CA THR A 516 -4.54 35.26 -16.60
C THR A 516 -5.55 34.89 -17.67
N TRP A 517 -6.80 34.68 -17.28
CA TRP A 517 -7.90 34.40 -18.20
C TRP A 517 -9.15 35.18 -17.82
N ASP A 518 -9.94 35.48 -18.84
CA ASP A 518 -11.25 36.11 -18.73
C ASP A 518 -12.26 35.26 -19.51
N GLY A 519 -13.43 35.01 -18.91
CA GLY A 519 -14.51 34.27 -19.57
C GLY A 519 -15.61 33.83 -18.61
N GLY A 520 -16.83 33.60 -19.11
CA GLY A 520 -17.98 33.25 -18.27
C GLY A 520 -18.36 34.29 -17.20
N GLY A 521 -17.92 35.55 -17.37
CA GLY A 521 -18.07 36.61 -16.36
C GLY A 521 -17.10 36.49 -15.17
N LEU A 522 -16.06 35.67 -15.28
CA LEU A 522 -15.03 35.45 -14.28
C LEU A 522 -13.68 35.96 -14.79
N HIS A 523 -12.85 36.39 -13.84
CA HIS A 523 -11.43 36.67 -14.05
C HIS A 523 -10.61 35.72 -13.16
N GLY A 524 -9.51 35.20 -13.68
CA GLY A 524 -8.71 34.26 -12.92
C GLY A 524 -7.34 33.99 -13.50
N ARG A 525 -6.70 32.97 -12.94
CA ARG A 525 -5.37 32.51 -13.37
C ARG A 525 -5.39 31.04 -13.70
N TYR A 526 -4.46 30.62 -14.55
CA TYR A 526 -4.18 29.23 -14.83
C TYR A 526 -2.67 28.95 -14.80
N LEU A 527 -2.33 27.69 -14.52
CA LEU A 527 -0.99 27.14 -14.51
C LEU A 527 -1.03 25.77 -15.18
N ALA A 528 -0.18 25.56 -16.17
CA ALA A 528 -0.09 24.35 -16.95
C ALA A 528 1.34 23.81 -16.94
N GLY A 529 1.48 22.49 -16.83
CA GLY A 529 2.76 21.81 -16.85
C GLY A 529 2.64 20.34 -17.22
N ALA A 530 3.67 19.81 -17.87
CA ALA A 530 3.78 18.40 -18.20
C ALA A 530 4.93 17.77 -17.41
N GLY A 531 4.61 16.74 -16.62
CA GLY A 531 5.58 15.85 -15.99
C GLY A 531 5.94 14.67 -16.91
N GLU A 532 6.80 13.77 -16.43
CA GLU A 532 7.27 12.61 -17.21
C GLU A 532 6.15 11.62 -17.60
N VAL A 533 5.06 11.60 -16.83
CA VAL A 533 3.97 10.63 -16.99
C VAL A 533 2.61 11.31 -17.17
N THR A 534 2.45 12.57 -16.73
CA THR A 534 1.14 13.23 -16.64
C THR A 534 1.20 14.70 -17.00
N SER A 535 0.17 15.21 -17.66
CA SER A 535 -0.05 16.64 -17.92
C SER A 535 -1.13 17.18 -17.02
N VAL A 536 -0.92 18.38 -16.48
CA VAL A 536 -1.80 19.01 -15.51
C VAL A 536 -2.09 20.45 -15.91
N ILE A 537 -3.33 20.88 -15.75
CA ILE A 537 -3.73 22.30 -15.84
C ILE A 537 -4.55 22.63 -14.60
N LEU A 538 -4.09 23.62 -13.85
CA LEU A 538 -4.77 24.17 -12.69
C LEU A 538 -5.32 25.56 -13.06
N PHE A 539 -6.58 25.84 -12.75
CA PHE A 539 -7.14 27.19 -12.95
C PHE A 539 -8.17 27.52 -11.88
N GLY A 540 -8.32 28.80 -11.55
CA GLY A 540 -9.31 29.27 -10.58
C GLY A 540 -9.68 30.73 -10.81
N ALA A 541 -10.81 31.14 -10.25
CA ALA A 541 -11.29 32.52 -10.31
C ALA A 541 -10.76 33.32 -9.11
N ASP A 542 -10.28 34.54 -9.34
CA ASP A 542 -9.63 35.34 -8.28
C ASP A 542 -10.63 35.93 -7.27
N ASP A 543 -11.90 36.08 -7.66
CA ASP A 543 -12.95 36.73 -6.86
C ASP A 543 -13.78 35.75 -5.99
N ARG A 544 -13.44 34.46 -5.98
CA ARG A 544 -14.20 33.42 -5.27
C ARG A 544 -13.37 32.18 -4.94
N GLN A 545 -13.82 31.42 -3.94
CA GLN A 545 -13.23 30.12 -3.59
C GLN A 545 -13.72 29.02 -4.53
N ALA A 546 -13.29 29.07 -5.79
CA ALA A 546 -13.52 28.02 -6.77
C ALA A 546 -12.29 27.79 -7.65
N ALA A 547 -11.85 26.55 -7.75
CA ALA A 547 -10.70 26.14 -8.54
C ALA A 547 -10.95 24.79 -9.23
N ALA A 548 -10.20 24.51 -10.28
CA ALA A 548 -10.33 23.31 -11.09
C ALA A 548 -8.95 22.74 -11.46
N LEU A 549 -8.86 21.42 -11.47
CA LEU A 549 -7.66 20.67 -11.81
C LEU A 549 -7.96 19.69 -12.95
N TYR A 550 -7.35 19.92 -14.09
CA TYR A 550 -7.32 19.00 -15.22
C TYR A 550 -6.11 18.09 -15.15
N PHE A 551 -6.31 16.83 -15.54
CA PHE A 551 -5.33 15.76 -15.51
C PHE A 551 -5.44 14.92 -16.79
N SER A 552 -4.29 14.56 -17.38
CA SER A 552 -4.20 13.60 -18.47
C SER A 552 -2.89 12.78 -18.45
N ILE A 553 -2.99 11.50 -18.86
CA ILE A 553 -1.86 10.55 -18.99
C ILE A 553 -1.26 10.58 -20.42
N ALA A 554 -2.01 11.10 -21.40
CA ALA A 554 -1.61 11.19 -22.80
C ALA A 554 -1.84 12.61 -23.36
N GLY A 555 -1.67 13.61 -22.48
CA GLY A 555 -2.20 14.96 -22.63
C GLY A 555 -1.88 15.69 -23.93
N PRO A 556 -2.63 16.75 -24.25
CA PRO A 556 -2.42 17.53 -25.46
C PRO A 556 -1.02 18.15 -25.46
N ALA A 557 -0.41 18.21 -26.65
CA ALA A 557 0.97 18.69 -26.81
C ALA A 557 1.16 20.15 -26.40
N ASP A 558 0.08 20.96 -26.43
CA ASP A 558 0.07 22.36 -26.01
C ASP A 558 -1.04 22.59 -24.97
N LEU A 559 -0.65 22.54 -23.69
CA LEU A 559 -1.57 22.68 -22.56
C LEU A 559 -2.20 24.08 -22.44
N PRO A 560 -1.46 25.20 -22.62
CA PRO A 560 -2.06 26.53 -22.72
C PRO A 560 -3.12 26.64 -23.81
N ALA A 561 -2.83 26.14 -25.02
CA ALA A 561 -3.81 26.18 -26.12
C ALA A 561 -5.06 25.36 -25.78
N TYR A 562 -4.89 24.17 -25.19
CA TYR A 562 -5.99 23.32 -24.76
C TYR A 562 -6.84 23.97 -23.65
N PHE A 563 -6.20 24.67 -22.70
CA PHE A 563 -6.93 25.44 -21.71
C PHE A 563 -7.84 26.46 -22.40
N GLU A 564 -7.31 27.26 -23.33
CA GLU A 564 -8.07 28.31 -24.02
C GLU A 564 -9.24 27.78 -24.86
N SER A 565 -9.13 26.58 -25.44
CA SER A 565 -10.16 26.01 -26.31
C SER A 565 -11.19 25.14 -25.59
N ASP A 566 -10.78 24.36 -24.58
CA ASP A 566 -11.59 23.25 -24.05
C ASP A 566 -11.93 23.37 -22.56
N LEU A 567 -11.18 24.17 -21.78
CA LEU A 567 -11.36 24.26 -20.32
C LEU A 567 -11.73 25.65 -19.83
N LYS A 568 -11.30 26.71 -20.53
CA LYS A 568 -11.57 28.09 -20.15
C LYS A 568 -13.08 28.33 -20.15
N PRO A 569 -13.65 28.90 -19.07
CA PRO A 569 -15.04 29.31 -19.06
C PRO A 569 -15.31 30.25 -20.25
N ALA A 570 -16.29 29.91 -21.09
CA ALA A 570 -16.64 30.71 -22.28
C ALA A 570 -17.45 31.96 -21.91
#